data_AF-A0A966EHH2-F1
#
_entry.id   AF-A0A966EHH2-F1
#
_cell.length_a   1.000
_cell.length_b   1.000
_cell.length_c   1.000
_cell.angle_alpha   90.00
_cell.angle_beta   90.00
_cell.angle_gamma   90.00
#
_symmetry.space_group_name_H-M   'P 1'
#
loop_
_entity.id
_entity.type
_entity.pdbx_description
1 polymer ?
#
loop_
_entity_poly.entity_id
_entity_poly.type
_entity_poly.pdbx_seq_one_letter_code
_entity_poly.pdbx_strand_id
1 'polypeptide(L)'
;MGRLFSFPMMTLQSLSLCSLVFVLSFGFCSSVRGDTVELQNGSRIDGTIVKNDDQEVILKVGTYGTVRWKKSEVIKVEQNSRTGDRVFPKRKKTKPILKPVPFPVSDKSVGGAQEKKKSLGNTEAFKEELLNPLSGKDLLDVESWIEDLQRQRVNYRTRAETHLIRKGESVIPYVLPVARSEFVRARICALRILNKFPRYESMEVALSGLTSKDLWVRKFSAQLAGNISGIPQSFPWSAEDQHEMRKRHHRVWSQWYQQQEKLRIEHEKNIEKLKKAGR
;
A
#
# COMPACT_ATOMS: atom_id res chain seq x y z
N MET A 1 -67.24 -21.66 -27.71
CA MET A 1 -68.01 -20.41 -27.72
C MET A 1 -68.35 -20.01 -26.29
N GLY A 2 -68.28 -18.71 -25.97
CA GLY A 2 -68.79 -18.09 -24.71
C GLY A 2 -67.81 -18.19 -23.53
N ARG A 3 -67.04 -17.14 -23.19
CA ARG A 3 -67.41 -15.93 -22.38
C ARG A 3 -67.79 -16.27 -20.94
N LEU A 4 -67.52 -15.48 -19.89
CA LEU A 4 -66.68 -14.33 -19.54
C LEU A 4 -66.98 -14.17 -18.01
N PHE A 5 -65.98 -13.77 -17.22
CA PHE A 5 -66.05 -13.03 -15.94
C PHE A 5 -67.20 -13.26 -14.94
N SER A 6 -66.81 -13.46 -13.67
CA SER A 6 -67.27 -12.59 -12.57
C SER A 6 -66.37 -12.74 -11.34
N PHE A 7 -65.57 -11.71 -11.08
CA PHE A 7 -65.12 -11.37 -9.73
C PHE A 7 -66.13 -10.37 -9.14
N PRO A 8 -66.44 -10.49 -7.85
CA PRO A 8 -66.58 -9.32 -6.98
C PRO A 8 -65.50 -9.39 -5.89
N MET A 9 -64.64 -8.39 -5.77
CA MET A 9 -64.85 -7.07 -5.15
C MET A 9 -64.49 -7.09 -3.66
N MET A 10 -63.58 -6.18 -3.34
CA MET A 10 -62.97 -5.87 -2.05
C MET A 10 -63.98 -5.51 -0.95
N THR A 11 -63.59 -5.71 0.31
CA THR A 11 -63.44 -4.67 1.35
C THR A 11 -62.95 -5.36 2.64
N LEU A 12 -61.75 -5.05 3.15
CA LEU A 12 -61.30 -3.92 4.00
C LEU A 12 -61.49 -4.15 5.51
N GLN A 13 -60.37 -4.02 6.23
CA GLN A 13 -60.17 -3.53 7.62
C GLN A 13 -60.13 -4.52 8.79
N SER A 14 -58.93 -4.66 9.37
CA SER A 14 -58.53 -4.02 10.65
C SER A 14 -57.02 -4.28 10.86
N LEU A 15 -56.14 -3.27 10.77
CA LEU A 15 -55.68 -2.38 11.85
C LEU A 15 -55.22 -3.12 13.12
N SER A 16 -53.90 -3.23 13.29
CA SER A 16 -53.28 -3.03 14.60
C SER A 16 -51.85 -2.49 14.45
N LEU A 17 -51.68 -1.29 14.97
CA LEU A 17 -50.45 -0.54 15.15
C LEU A 17 -49.59 -1.17 16.26
N CYS A 18 -48.28 -1.27 16.03
CA CYS A 18 -47.19 -1.00 16.99
C CYS A 18 -45.88 -1.11 16.20
N SER A 19 -45.33 -0.01 15.68
CA SER A 19 -44.39 0.84 16.43
C SER A 19 -43.29 0.02 17.11
N LEU A 20 -42.16 -0.18 16.44
CA LEU A 20 -40.86 0.05 17.07
C LEU A 20 -39.75 0.17 16.01
N VAL A 21 -39.53 1.41 15.61
CA VAL A 21 -38.28 1.88 15.03
C VAL A 21 -37.22 1.78 16.13
N PHE A 22 -36.40 0.74 16.12
CA PHE A 22 -35.17 0.72 16.91
C PHE A 22 -34.06 1.39 16.08
N VAL A 23 -34.04 2.72 16.15
CA VAL A 23 -32.83 3.50 15.95
C VAL A 23 -31.96 3.26 17.18
N LEU A 24 -31.05 2.29 17.12
CA LEU A 24 -29.92 2.24 18.05
C LEU A 24 -28.81 3.15 17.53
N SER A 25 -29.02 4.44 17.76
CA SER A 25 -27.96 5.39 18.00
C SER A 25 -27.27 5.00 19.31
N PHE A 26 -26.32 4.08 19.26
CA PHE A 26 -25.26 4.03 20.26
C PHE A 26 -23.96 4.51 19.63
N GLY A 27 -23.76 5.82 19.76
CA GLY A 27 -22.42 6.31 19.95
C GLY A 27 -21.84 5.63 21.19
N PHE A 28 -20.98 4.65 20.95
CA PHE A 28 -19.87 4.40 21.85
C PHE A 28 -18.61 4.57 21.03
N CYS A 29 -17.93 5.69 21.30
CA CYS A 29 -16.50 5.82 21.15
C CYS A 29 -15.87 4.83 22.14
N SER A 30 -15.92 3.53 21.83
CA SER A 30 -15.24 2.52 22.62
C SER A 30 -13.77 2.61 22.25
N SER A 31 -12.98 3.12 23.19
CA SER A 31 -11.52 3.00 23.21
C SER A 31 -11.14 1.61 22.69
N VAL A 32 -10.39 1.58 21.58
CA VAL A 32 -9.95 0.34 20.92
C VAL A 32 -9.07 -0.42 21.90
N ARG A 33 -9.65 -1.39 22.62
CA ARG A 33 -8.91 -2.37 23.41
C ARG A 33 -8.27 -3.36 22.43
N GLY A 34 -6.95 -3.35 22.38
CA GLY A 34 -6.15 -4.29 21.62
C GLY A 34 -5.76 -5.47 22.50
N ASP A 35 -6.48 -6.57 22.37
CA ASP A 35 -6.13 -7.85 22.95
C ASP A 35 -5.05 -8.54 22.10
N THR A 36 -4.12 -9.24 22.75
CA THR A 36 -3.03 -9.97 22.08
C THR A 36 -3.23 -11.47 22.25
N VAL A 37 -3.20 -12.21 21.14
CA VAL A 37 -3.18 -13.68 21.13
C VAL A 37 -1.76 -14.16 20.84
N GLU A 38 -1.21 -14.96 21.74
CA GLU A 38 0.09 -15.63 21.59
C GLU A 38 -0.13 -17.09 21.19
N LEU A 39 0.40 -17.45 20.02
CA LEU A 39 0.29 -18.78 19.43
C LEU A 39 1.47 -19.68 19.85
N GLN A 40 1.29 -21.00 19.69
CA GLN A 40 2.32 -21.99 20.01
C GLN A 40 3.66 -21.80 19.30
N ASN A 41 3.63 -21.20 18.12
CA ASN A 41 4.82 -20.87 17.34
C ASN A 41 5.53 -19.59 17.80
N GLY A 42 5.13 -19.00 18.93
CA GLY A 42 5.69 -17.77 19.48
C GLY A 42 5.20 -16.48 18.78
N SER A 43 4.27 -16.60 17.83
CA SER A 43 3.70 -15.43 17.15
C SER A 43 2.69 -14.72 18.05
N ARG A 44 2.72 -13.39 18.04
CA ARG A 44 1.80 -12.52 18.79
C ARG A 44 0.98 -11.70 17.81
N ILE A 45 -0.33 -11.78 17.95
CA ILE A 45 -1.27 -11.12 17.03
C ILE A 45 -2.21 -10.24 17.85
N ASP A 46 -2.19 -8.95 17.54
CA ASP A 46 -3.02 -7.95 18.19
C ASP A 46 -4.34 -7.78 17.44
N GLY A 47 -5.44 -7.69 18.18
CA GLY A 47 -6.77 -7.50 17.63
C GLY A 47 -7.81 -7.33 18.73
N THR A 48 -9.08 -7.48 18.39
CA THR A 48 -10.17 -7.50 19.37
C THR A 48 -10.70 -8.91 19.46
N ILE A 49 -10.69 -9.52 20.64
CA ILE A 49 -11.24 -10.86 20.80
C ILE A 49 -12.75 -10.78 20.62
N VAL A 50 -13.25 -11.50 19.62
CA VAL A 50 -14.68 -11.61 19.35
C VAL A 50 -15.27 -12.81 20.08
N LYS A 51 -14.48 -13.87 20.25
CA LYS A 51 -14.90 -15.11 20.93
C LYS A 51 -13.70 -15.83 21.54
N ASN A 52 -13.84 -16.34 22.75
CA ASN A 52 -12.80 -17.12 23.44
C ASN A 52 -13.48 -18.19 24.31
N ASP A 53 -13.64 -19.37 23.74
CA ASP A 53 -14.25 -20.53 24.40
C ASP A 53 -13.21 -21.66 24.52
N ASP A 54 -13.58 -22.75 25.18
CA ASP A 54 -12.70 -23.91 25.40
C ASP A 54 -12.28 -24.64 24.11
N GLN A 55 -12.99 -24.40 23.01
CA GLN A 55 -12.71 -25.00 21.70
C GLN A 55 -11.96 -24.06 20.75
N GLU A 56 -12.21 -22.76 20.84
CA GLU A 56 -11.76 -21.81 19.82
C GLU A 56 -11.54 -20.38 20.31
N VAL A 57 -10.64 -19.69 19.62
CA VAL A 57 -10.40 -18.25 19.79
C VAL A 57 -10.60 -17.56 18.44
N ILE A 58 -11.47 -16.56 18.41
CA ILE A 58 -11.73 -15.71 17.24
C ILE A 58 -11.25 -14.29 17.56
N LEU A 59 -10.28 -13.83 16.77
CA LEU A 59 -9.71 -12.49 16.88
C LEU A 59 -10.07 -11.68 15.64
N LYS A 60 -10.61 -10.48 15.84
CA LYS A 60 -10.80 -9.49 14.77
C LYS A 60 -9.56 -8.62 14.68
N VAL A 61 -8.83 -8.73 13.57
CA VAL A 61 -7.58 -7.99 13.37
C VAL A 61 -7.87 -6.77 12.50
N GLY A 62 -8.28 -5.67 13.13
CA GLY A 62 -8.55 -4.39 12.44
C GLY A 62 -9.50 -4.53 11.25
N THR A 63 -9.07 -4.08 10.06
CA THR A 63 -9.78 -4.21 8.78
C THR A 63 -9.41 -5.47 7.99
N TYR A 64 -8.46 -6.28 8.48
CA TYR A 64 -7.94 -7.47 7.79
C TYR A 64 -8.87 -8.69 7.89
N GLY A 65 -9.90 -8.61 8.74
CA GLY A 65 -10.91 -9.67 8.91
C GLY A 65 -10.81 -10.38 10.25
N THR A 66 -11.52 -11.49 10.36
CA THR A 66 -11.56 -12.36 11.54
C THR A 66 -10.69 -13.59 11.32
N VAL A 67 -9.87 -13.90 12.32
CA VAL A 67 -8.99 -15.07 12.30
C VAL A 67 -9.42 -16.01 13.42
N ARG A 68 -9.53 -17.29 13.11
CA ARG A 68 -10.04 -18.34 14.00
C ARG A 68 -8.95 -19.37 14.23
N TRP A 69 -8.68 -19.67 15.49
CA TRP A 69 -7.76 -20.72 15.92
C TRP A 69 -8.44 -21.69 16.85
N LYS A 70 -7.98 -22.95 16.85
CA LYS A 70 -8.35 -23.92 17.89
C LYS A 70 -7.66 -23.53 19.19
N LYS A 71 -8.33 -23.75 20.32
CA LYS A 71 -7.77 -23.41 21.65
C LYS A 71 -6.41 -24.05 21.91
N SER A 72 -6.20 -25.26 21.39
CA SER A 72 -4.94 -26.00 21.46
C SER A 72 -3.75 -25.29 20.81
N GLU A 73 -3.97 -24.35 19.88
CA GLU A 73 -2.92 -23.63 19.16
C GLU A 73 -2.53 -22.31 19.83
N VAL A 74 -3.27 -21.92 20.88
CA VAL A 74 -3.14 -20.65 21.59
C VAL A 74 -2.48 -20.92 22.95
N ILE A 75 -1.29 -20.36 23.16
CA ILE A 75 -0.57 -20.45 24.44
C ILE A 75 -1.21 -19.51 25.46
N LYS A 76 -1.45 -18.26 25.04
CA LYS A 76 -1.87 -17.20 25.96
C LYS A 76 -2.75 -16.20 25.25
N VAL A 77 -3.78 -15.75 25.94
CA VAL A 77 -4.63 -14.65 25.52
C VAL A 77 -4.46 -13.54 26.54
N GLU A 78 -3.94 -12.40 26.11
CA GLU A 78 -3.69 -11.24 26.96
C GLU A 78 -4.67 -10.13 26.60
N GLN A 79 -5.65 -9.89 27.49
CA GLN A 79 -6.60 -8.80 27.33
C GLN A 79 -5.96 -7.49 27.77
N ASN A 80 -5.60 -6.63 26.82
CA ASN A 80 -4.90 -5.38 27.08
C ASN A 80 -5.64 -4.19 26.46
N SER A 81 -5.55 -3.03 27.10
CA SER A 81 -6.09 -1.77 26.58
C SER A 81 -5.07 -0.98 25.75
N ARG A 82 -4.16 -1.67 25.04
CA ARG A 82 -3.10 -1.01 24.27
C ARG A 82 -3.60 -0.67 22.87
N THR A 83 -3.82 0.62 22.63
CA THR A 83 -3.92 1.19 21.28
C THR A 83 -2.57 1.02 20.57
N GLY A 84 -2.61 0.56 19.32
CA GLY A 84 -1.45 0.16 18.51
C GLY A 84 -0.50 1.28 18.10
N ASP A 85 0.11 1.96 19.06
CA ASP A 85 1.38 2.63 18.84
C ASP A 85 2.50 1.59 18.91
N ARG A 86 3.34 1.57 17.88
CA ARG A 86 4.54 0.72 17.82
C ARG A 86 5.45 1.01 19.01
N VAL A 87 5.32 0.22 20.08
CA VAL A 87 6.30 0.21 21.16
C VAL A 87 7.49 -0.62 20.71
N PHE A 88 8.50 0.06 20.16
CA PHE A 88 9.85 -0.49 20.16
C PHE A 88 10.21 -0.87 21.60
N PRO A 89 10.78 -2.07 21.86
CA PRO A 89 11.10 -2.48 23.22
C PRO A 89 12.11 -1.52 23.84
N LYS A 90 11.67 -0.70 24.81
CA LYS A 90 12.58 -0.03 25.75
C LYS A 90 13.28 -1.12 26.55
N ARG A 91 14.59 -1.30 26.32
CA ARG A 91 15.49 -2.06 27.21
C ARG A 91 15.33 -1.51 28.63
N LYS A 92 14.75 -2.29 29.54
CA LYS A 92 14.82 -2.02 30.97
C LYS A 92 16.27 -2.24 31.41
N LYS A 93 16.90 -1.20 31.97
CA LYS A 93 18.12 -1.30 32.74
C LYS A 93 17.78 -2.02 34.05
N THR A 94 18.33 -3.19 34.27
CA THR A 94 18.41 -3.79 35.61
C THR A 94 19.89 -4.09 35.86
N LYS A 95 20.49 -3.42 36.86
CA LYS A 95 21.81 -3.79 37.39
C LYS A 95 21.67 -5.15 38.09
N PRO A 96 22.68 -6.03 37.99
CA PRO A 96 23.48 -6.31 39.18
C PRO A 96 24.99 -6.26 38.92
N ILE A 97 25.72 -6.12 40.02
CA ILE A 97 27.13 -5.74 40.18
C ILE A 97 28.04 -6.99 40.19
N LEU A 98 29.34 -6.76 39.95
CA LEU A 98 30.57 -7.58 40.16
C LEU A 98 31.14 -8.19 38.85
N LYS A 99 32.36 -7.95 38.35
CA LYS A 99 33.59 -7.20 38.71
C LYS A 99 34.38 -6.96 37.38
N PRO A 100 35.36 -6.03 37.33
CA PRO A 100 35.90 -5.48 36.07
C PRO A 100 37.08 -6.29 35.49
N VAL A 101 37.14 -6.40 34.17
CA VAL A 101 38.37 -6.74 33.41
C VAL A 101 38.55 -5.68 32.31
N PRO A 102 39.75 -5.08 32.13
CA PRO A 102 39.88 -3.79 31.46
C PRO A 102 40.47 -3.83 30.02
N PHE A 103 40.12 -2.77 29.27
CA PHE A 103 40.73 -2.19 28.05
C PHE A 103 40.42 -2.80 26.66
N PRO A 104 40.54 -2.02 25.54
CA PRO A 104 40.79 -0.58 25.39
C PRO A 104 39.77 0.17 24.49
N VAL A 105 39.81 1.50 24.61
CA VAL A 105 39.12 2.51 23.79
C VAL A 105 39.72 2.57 22.38
N SER A 106 38.88 2.75 21.35
CA SER A 106 39.26 3.51 20.16
C SER A 106 38.10 4.40 19.71
N ASP A 107 38.32 5.71 19.80
CA ASP A 107 37.47 6.77 19.28
C ASP A 107 37.44 6.83 17.74
N LYS A 108 36.46 7.63 17.25
CA LYS A 108 36.29 8.23 15.91
C LYS A 108 35.48 7.36 14.93
N SER A 109 34.51 7.85 14.17
CA SER A 109 33.95 9.19 13.93
C SER A 109 32.86 9.06 12.85
N VAL A 110 31.77 9.84 12.98
CA VAL A 110 31.07 10.56 11.89
C VAL A 110 30.21 9.78 10.87
N GLY A 111 28.98 10.28 10.68
CA GLY A 111 28.10 10.03 9.53
C GLY A 111 26.71 9.56 9.98
N GLY A 112 25.78 10.42 10.40
CA GLY A 112 25.17 11.42 9.51
C GLY A 112 24.06 10.81 8.63
N ALA A 113 23.20 9.94 9.17
CA ALA A 113 22.03 9.44 8.45
C ALA A 113 20.95 10.52 8.44
N GLN A 114 20.89 11.29 7.34
CA GLN A 114 19.75 12.14 7.03
C GLN A 114 18.50 11.27 6.87
N GLU A 115 17.53 11.47 7.77
CA GLU A 115 16.16 11.02 7.59
C GLU A 115 15.59 11.63 6.30
N LYS A 116 15.34 10.79 5.29
CA LYS A 116 14.53 11.13 4.12
C LYS A 116 13.11 11.43 4.63
N LYS A 117 12.83 12.71 4.87
CA LYS A 117 11.48 13.23 5.18
C LYS A 117 10.53 12.70 4.10
N LYS A 118 9.55 11.89 4.50
CA LYS A 118 8.33 11.66 3.71
C LYS A 118 7.61 13.01 3.63
N SER A 119 7.82 13.75 2.54
CA SER A 119 7.09 15.00 2.33
C SER A 119 5.62 14.67 2.07
N LEU A 120 4.79 15.29 2.89
CA LEU A 120 3.35 15.35 2.78
C LEU A 120 3.02 16.15 1.51
N GLY A 121 2.46 15.50 0.48
CA GLY A 121 1.89 16.11 -0.72
C GLY A 121 2.81 17.11 -1.45
N ASN A 122 3.77 16.62 -2.24
CA ASN A 122 4.59 17.50 -3.08
C ASN A 122 3.70 18.28 -4.05
N THR A 123 3.60 19.61 -3.84
CA THR A 123 2.91 20.54 -4.74
C THR A 123 3.52 20.52 -6.16
N GLU A 124 4.78 20.10 -6.29
CA GLU A 124 5.54 20.08 -7.55
C GLU A 124 6.36 18.79 -7.68
N ALA A 125 5.69 17.62 -7.66
CA ALA A 125 6.34 16.31 -7.79
C ALA A 125 7.16 16.17 -9.10
N PHE A 126 6.84 16.95 -10.13
CA PHE A 126 7.59 16.97 -11.40
C PHE A 126 9.01 17.55 -11.28
N LYS A 127 9.33 18.27 -10.18
CA LYS A 127 10.63 18.93 -9.98
C LYS A 127 11.70 18.02 -9.37
N GLU A 128 11.43 16.71 -9.27
CA GLU A 128 12.45 15.78 -8.82
C GLU A 128 13.70 15.84 -9.72
N GLU A 129 14.87 15.73 -9.11
CA GLU A 129 16.18 15.89 -9.78
C GLU A 129 16.34 14.89 -10.93
N LEU A 130 16.85 15.34 -12.09
CA LEU A 130 17.06 14.46 -13.23
C LEU A 130 17.98 13.29 -12.85
N LEU A 131 17.57 12.07 -13.18
CA LEU A 131 18.39 10.89 -12.92
C LEU A 131 19.63 10.94 -13.79
N ASN A 132 20.79 10.76 -13.16
CA ASN A 132 22.05 10.64 -13.89
C ASN A 132 21.99 9.42 -14.81
N PRO A 133 22.21 9.60 -16.12
CA PRO A 133 22.18 8.48 -17.07
C PRO A 133 23.31 7.50 -16.73
N LEU A 134 22.97 6.22 -16.77
CA LEU A 134 23.96 5.15 -16.62
C LEU A 134 24.86 5.10 -17.86
N SER A 135 26.14 4.82 -17.66
CA SER A 135 27.11 4.72 -18.76
C SER A 135 28.07 3.56 -18.57
N GLY A 136 28.68 3.13 -19.68
CA GLY A 136 29.67 2.06 -19.69
C GLY A 136 29.14 0.73 -19.15
N LYS A 137 29.87 0.13 -18.21
CA LYS A 137 29.56 -1.21 -17.67
C LYS A 137 28.22 -1.26 -16.93
N ASP A 138 27.86 -0.21 -16.20
CA ASP A 138 26.61 -0.19 -15.43
C ASP A 138 25.38 -0.22 -16.33
N LEU A 139 25.46 0.39 -17.51
CA LEU A 139 24.40 0.36 -18.51
C LEU A 139 24.20 -1.07 -19.05
N LEU A 140 25.30 -1.73 -19.45
CA LEU A 140 25.26 -3.10 -19.96
C LEU A 140 24.70 -4.09 -18.93
N ASP A 141 25.10 -3.94 -17.66
CA ASP A 141 24.57 -4.75 -16.55
C ASP A 141 23.05 -4.54 -16.40
N VAL A 142 22.58 -3.29 -16.46
CA VAL A 142 21.15 -2.96 -16.36
C VAL A 142 20.38 -3.51 -17.53
N GLU A 143 20.86 -3.34 -18.76
CA GLU A 143 20.21 -3.88 -19.97
C GLU A 143 20.06 -5.41 -19.89
N SER A 144 21.12 -6.11 -19.46
CA SER A 144 21.06 -7.56 -19.25
C SER A 144 20.01 -7.95 -18.20
N TRP A 145 19.91 -7.20 -17.10
CA TRP A 145 18.93 -7.50 -16.06
C TRP A 145 17.51 -7.14 -16.50
N ILE A 146 17.33 -6.11 -17.33
CA ILE A 146 16.04 -5.77 -17.95
C ILE A 146 15.56 -6.88 -18.89
N GLU A 147 16.48 -7.52 -19.62
CA GLU A 147 16.16 -8.70 -20.43
C GLU A 147 15.74 -9.88 -19.53
N ASP A 148 16.53 -10.19 -18.49
CA ASP A 148 16.24 -11.27 -17.54
C ASP A 148 14.92 -11.05 -16.78
N LEU A 149 14.52 -9.79 -16.54
CA LEU A 149 13.25 -9.42 -15.91
C LEU A 149 12.03 -9.82 -16.76
N GLN A 150 12.21 -9.93 -18.08
CA GLN A 150 11.17 -10.28 -19.04
C GLN A 150 11.13 -11.78 -19.36
N ARG A 151 12.15 -12.55 -18.95
CA ARG A 151 12.21 -13.99 -19.17
C ARG A 151 11.12 -14.74 -18.40
N GLN A 152 10.75 -15.92 -18.90
CA GLN A 152 9.66 -16.72 -18.32
C GLN A 152 10.01 -17.44 -17.02
N ARG A 153 11.29 -17.81 -16.78
CA ARG A 153 11.67 -18.51 -15.55
C ARG A 153 11.74 -17.54 -14.37
N VAL A 154 11.23 -17.97 -13.22
CA VAL A 154 11.13 -17.14 -12.00
C VAL A 154 12.52 -16.71 -11.52
N ASN A 155 13.51 -17.60 -11.54
CA ASN A 155 14.84 -17.33 -10.99
C ASN A 155 15.54 -16.14 -11.69
N TYR A 156 15.44 -16.02 -13.02
CA TYR A 156 16.00 -14.89 -13.76
C TYR A 156 15.33 -13.59 -13.32
N ARG A 157 14.00 -13.55 -13.25
CA ARG A 157 13.27 -12.35 -12.82
C ARG A 157 13.58 -11.94 -11.39
N THR A 158 13.61 -12.88 -10.44
CA THR A 158 13.89 -12.57 -9.03
C THR A 158 15.31 -12.05 -8.85
N ARG A 159 16.27 -12.63 -9.57
CA ARG A 159 17.66 -12.16 -9.58
C ARG A 159 17.76 -10.77 -10.20
N ALA A 160 17.18 -10.56 -11.37
CA ALA A 160 17.14 -9.26 -12.05
C ALA A 160 16.50 -8.18 -11.18
N GLU A 161 15.33 -8.45 -10.59
CA GLU A 161 14.64 -7.53 -9.68
C GLU A 161 15.55 -7.12 -8.52
N THR A 162 16.25 -8.08 -7.90
CA THR A 162 17.17 -7.80 -6.80
C THR A 162 18.33 -6.90 -7.23
N HIS A 163 18.95 -7.17 -8.38
CA HIS A 163 20.06 -6.36 -8.86
C HIS A 163 19.62 -4.95 -9.30
N LEU A 164 18.48 -4.83 -9.97
CA LEU A 164 17.92 -3.53 -10.37
C LEU A 164 17.57 -2.68 -9.14
N ILE A 165 16.99 -3.29 -8.09
CA ILE A 165 16.74 -2.57 -6.82
C ILE A 165 18.05 -2.09 -6.19
N ARG A 166 19.12 -2.88 -6.25
CA ARG A 166 20.43 -2.48 -5.68
C ARG A 166 21.09 -1.33 -6.45
N LYS A 167 20.87 -1.22 -7.76
CA LYS A 167 21.40 -0.13 -8.58
C LYS A 167 20.73 1.22 -8.28
N GLY A 168 19.52 1.22 -7.71
CA GLY A 168 18.86 2.42 -7.20
C GLY A 168 17.97 3.13 -8.23
N GLU A 169 17.70 4.42 -7.99
CA GLU A 169 16.72 5.21 -8.75
C GLU A 169 17.09 5.39 -10.24
N SER A 170 18.38 5.33 -10.58
CA SER A 170 18.88 5.49 -11.96
C SER A 170 18.39 4.44 -12.95
N VAL A 171 17.86 3.31 -12.48
CA VAL A 171 17.32 2.25 -13.36
C VAL A 171 15.91 2.57 -13.88
N ILE A 172 15.22 3.55 -13.31
CA ILE A 172 13.80 3.83 -13.60
C ILE A 172 13.53 4.02 -15.10
N PRO A 173 14.32 4.80 -15.87
CA PRO A 173 14.08 4.99 -17.30
C PRO A 173 14.05 3.67 -18.08
N TYR A 174 14.84 2.68 -17.67
CA TYR A 174 14.94 1.37 -18.31
C TYR A 174 13.83 0.40 -17.86
N VAL A 175 13.32 0.58 -16.63
CA VAL A 175 12.22 -0.23 -16.08
C VAL A 175 10.85 0.22 -16.61
N LEU A 176 10.68 1.51 -16.93
CA LEU A 176 9.42 2.07 -17.42
C LEU A 176 8.85 1.34 -18.65
N PRO A 177 9.64 1.02 -19.70
CA PRO A 177 9.15 0.20 -20.82
C PRO A 177 8.66 -1.18 -20.39
N VAL A 178 9.36 -1.86 -19.47
CA VAL A 178 8.96 -3.19 -18.98
C VAL A 178 7.64 -3.14 -18.24
N ALA A 179 7.36 -2.07 -17.51
CA ALA A 179 6.11 -1.88 -16.81
C ALA A 179 4.90 -1.71 -17.76
N ARG A 180 5.14 -1.38 -19.04
CA ARG A 180 4.14 -1.29 -20.11
C ARG A 180 4.03 -2.57 -20.96
N SER A 181 4.85 -3.58 -20.66
CA SER A 181 4.90 -4.84 -21.42
C SER A 181 3.56 -5.59 -21.41
N GLU A 182 3.29 -6.37 -22.46
CA GLU A 182 2.15 -7.31 -22.49
C GLU A 182 2.33 -8.45 -21.47
N PHE A 183 3.57 -8.78 -21.11
CA PHE A 183 3.87 -9.84 -20.17
C PHE A 183 3.54 -9.43 -18.73
N VAL A 184 2.38 -9.88 -18.23
CA VAL A 184 1.86 -9.58 -16.88
C VAL A 184 2.91 -9.77 -15.79
N ARG A 185 3.68 -10.86 -15.82
CA ARG A 185 4.71 -11.16 -14.81
C ARG A 185 5.85 -10.14 -14.84
N ALA A 186 6.28 -9.71 -16.03
CA ALA A 186 7.31 -8.69 -16.18
C ALA A 186 6.80 -7.33 -15.68
N ARG A 187 5.56 -6.97 -16.00
CA ARG A 187 4.90 -5.77 -15.46
C ARG A 187 4.86 -5.75 -13.94
N ILE A 188 4.47 -6.87 -13.32
CA ILE A 188 4.42 -6.98 -11.85
C ILE A 188 5.81 -6.75 -11.24
N CYS A 189 6.86 -7.37 -11.78
CA CYS A 189 8.23 -7.14 -11.31
C CYS A 189 8.66 -5.68 -11.50
N ALA A 190 8.40 -5.09 -12.67
CA ALA A 190 8.71 -3.69 -12.93
C ALA A 190 7.97 -2.74 -11.96
N LEU A 191 6.66 -2.93 -11.76
CA LEU A 191 5.86 -2.15 -10.81
C LEU A 191 6.38 -2.28 -9.37
N ARG A 192 6.90 -3.44 -8.96
CA ARG A 192 7.52 -3.62 -7.65
C ARG A 192 8.81 -2.80 -7.51
N ILE A 193 9.64 -2.74 -8.55
CA ILE A 193 10.85 -1.91 -8.59
C ILE A 193 10.45 -0.43 -8.53
N LEU A 194 9.50 0.01 -9.35
CA LEU A 194 9.02 1.40 -9.35
C LEU A 194 8.39 1.80 -8.01
N ASN A 195 7.75 0.87 -7.29
CA ASN A 195 7.25 1.14 -5.94
C ASN A 195 8.36 1.35 -4.90
N LYS A 196 9.60 0.87 -5.14
CA LYS A 196 10.76 1.17 -4.28
C LYS A 196 11.29 2.57 -4.51
N PHE A 197 11.14 3.06 -5.73
CA PHE A 197 11.64 4.35 -6.18
C PHE A 197 10.51 5.13 -6.88
N PRO A 198 9.47 5.54 -6.13
CA PRO A 198 8.32 6.22 -6.73
C PRO A 198 8.77 7.58 -7.25
N ARG A 199 8.57 7.82 -8.55
CA ARG A 199 8.88 9.09 -9.21
C ARG A 199 7.76 9.54 -10.11
N TYR A 200 7.69 10.85 -10.34
CA TYR A 200 6.66 11.48 -11.16
C TYR A 200 6.49 10.82 -12.54
N GLU A 201 7.59 10.49 -13.22
CA GLU A 201 7.60 9.90 -14.57
C GLU A 201 6.94 8.51 -14.61
N SER A 202 6.81 7.85 -13.46
CA SER A 202 6.16 6.55 -13.33
C SER A 202 4.64 6.64 -13.17
N MET A 203 4.08 7.86 -13.04
CA MET A 203 2.64 8.02 -12.79
C MET A 203 1.79 7.54 -13.96
N GLU A 204 2.22 7.76 -15.21
CA GLU A 204 1.50 7.27 -16.39
C GLU A 204 1.36 5.73 -16.39
N VAL A 205 2.43 5.04 -16.01
CA VAL A 205 2.44 3.59 -15.84
C VAL A 205 1.52 3.16 -14.70
N ALA A 206 1.53 3.89 -13.58
CA ALA A 206 0.64 3.62 -12.46
C ALA A 206 -0.83 3.74 -12.91
N LEU A 207 -1.20 4.85 -13.56
CA LEU A 207 -2.57 5.10 -14.03
C LEU A 207 -3.05 4.03 -15.00
N SER A 208 -2.24 3.67 -16.00
CA SER A 208 -2.61 2.64 -16.98
C SER A 208 -2.85 1.26 -16.32
N GLY A 209 -2.07 0.90 -15.30
CA GLY A 209 -2.26 -0.37 -14.61
C GLY A 209 -3.47 -0.45 -13.66
N LEU A 210 -4.11 0.68 -13.30
CA LEU A 210 -5.33 0.69 -12.47
C LEU A 210 -6.52 0.01 -13.15
N THR A 211 -6.55 0.01 -14.48
CA THR A 211 -7.60 -0.60 -15.30
C THR A 211 -7.23 -2.01 -15.78
N SER A 212 -6.06 -2.52 -15.40
CA SER A 212 -5.59 -3.85 -15.79
C SER A 212 -6.58 -4.93 -15.36
N LYS A 213 -6.69 -6.00 -16.17
CA LYS A 213 -7.44 -7.21 -15.82
C LYS A 213 -6.78 -7.99 -14.68
N ASP A 214 -5.46 -7.93 -14.58
CA ASP A 214 -4.70 -8.61 -13.54
C ASP A 214 -4.76 -7.85 -12.19
N LEU A 215 -5.09 -8.58 -11.12
CA LEU A 215 -5.30 -8.00 -9.79
C LEU A 215 -4.01 -7.44 -9.17
N TRP A 216 -2.85 -8.06 -9.46
CA TRP A 216 -1.58 -7.65 -8.89
C TRP A 216 -1.06 -6.40 -9.57
N VAL A 217 -1.24 -6.31 -10.89
CA VAL A 217 -0.98 -5.07 -11.64
C VAL A 217 -1.80 -3.93 -11.04
N ARG A 218 -3.12 -4.11 -10.85
CA ARG A 218 -3.96 -3.08 -10.22
C ARG A 218 -3.47 -2.68 -8.82
N LYS A 219 -3.14 -3.65 -7.98
CA LYS A 219 -2.65 -3.43 -6.62
C LYS A 219 -1.37 -2.60 -6.61
N PHE A 220 -0.35 -3.01 -7.36
CA PHE A 220 0.94 -2.33 -7.36
C PHE A 220 0.88 -0.97 -8.07
N SER A 221 0.02 -0.82 -9.09
CA SER A 221 -0.26 0.46 -9.72
C SER A 221 -0.93 1.45 -8.76
N ALA A 222 -1.93 1.02 -7.99
CA ALA A 222 -2.57 1.87 -6.99
C ALA A 222 -1.60 2.27 -5.87
N GLN A 223 -0.76 1.34 -5.42
CA GLN A 223 0.30 1.63 -4.46
C GLN A 223 1.29 2.67 -5.03
N LEU A 224 1.70 2.50 -6.29
CA LEU A 224 2.63 3.41 -6.95
C LEU A 224 2.03 4.81 -7.11
N ALA A 225 0.78 4.92 -7.59
CA ALA A 225 0.07 6.19 -7.73
C ALA A 225 -0.08 6.91 -6.37
N GLY A 226 -0.43 6.16 -5.31
CA GLY A 226 -0.52 6.70 -3.95
C GLY A 226 0.84 7.18 -3.43
N ASN A 227 1.93 6.43 -3.69
CA ASN A 227 3.28 6.81 -3.27
C ASN A 227 3.80 8.04 -4.02
N ILE A 228 3.54 8.16 -5.32
CA ILE A 228 3.97 9.30 -6.14
C ILE A 228 3.19 10.56 -5.76
N SER A 229 1.85 10.45 -5.67
CA SER A 229 0.99 11.61 -5.41
C SER A 229 0.96 12.03 -3.93
N GLY A 230 1.32 11.13 -3.02
CA GLY A 230 1.12 11.32 -1.59
C GLY A 230 -0.36 11.29 -1.16
N ILE A 231 -1.30 10.98 -2.07
CA ILE A 231 -2.73 10.94 -1.78
C ILE A 231 -3.09 9.54 -1.26
N PRO A 232 -3.43 9.38 0.03
CA PRO A 232 -3.83 8.09 0.56
C PRO A 232 -5.19 7.70 -0.01
N GLN A 233 -5.26 6.55 -0.69
CA GLN A 233 -6.53 6.01 -1.20
C GLN A 233 -6.64 4.52 -0.92
N SER A 234 -7.81 4.11 -0.41
CA SER A 234 -8.18 2.70 -0.29
C SER A 234 -8.68 2.17 -1.64
N PHE A 235 -7.77 1.98 -2.58
CA PHE A 235 -8.11 1.50 -3.92
C PHE A 235 -8.54 0.02 -3.89
N PRO A 236 -9.73 -0.33 -4.40
CA PRO A 236 -10.19 -1.72 -4.37
C PRO A 236 -9.68 -2.52 -5.56
N TRP A 237 -8.53 -3.16 -5.35
CA TRP A 237 -7.81 -3.93 -6.38
C TRP A 237 -8.33 -5.36 -6.58
N SER A 238 -8.90 -6.01 -5.56
CA SER A 238 -9.36 -7.41 -5.59
C SER A 238 -10.84 -7.60 -5.88
N ALA A 239 -11.70 -6.65 -5.53
CA ALA A 239 -13.15 -6.82 -5.60
C ALA A 239 -13.68 -6.59 -7.02
N GLU A 240 -14.33 -7.57 -7.62
CA GLU A 240 -14.82 -7.49 -9.01
C GLU A 240 -15.87 -6.37 -9.18
N ASP A 241 -16.81 -6.26 -8.24
CA ASP A 241 -17.97 -5.34 -8.33
C ASP A 241 -17.69 -3.89 -7.92
N GLN A 242 -16.44 -3.55 -7.59
CA GLN A 242 -16.08 -2.18 -7.17
C GLN A 242 -15.59 -1.29 -8.32
N HIS A 243 -16.15 -1.50 -9.52
CA HIS A 243 -15.76 -0.76 -10.73
C HIS A 243 -15.93 0.75 -10.57
N GLU A 244 -17.06 1.21 -10.03
CA GLU A 244 -17.32 2.66 -9.86
C GLU A 244 -16.38 3.32 -8.85
N MET A 245 -16.02 2.62 -7.76
CA MET A 245 -15.00 3.10 -6.82
C MET A 245 -13.64 3.20 -7.50
N ARG A 246 -13.21 2.16 -8.25
CA ARG A 246 -11.96 2.20 -9.03
C ARG A 246 -11.94 3.37 -10.00
N LYS A 247 -13.04 3.60 -10.71
CA LYS A 247 -13.20 4.71 -11.66
C LYS A 247 -13.07 6.07 -10.96
N ARG A 248 -13.66 6.22 -9.78
CA ARG A 248 -13.52 7.44 -8.95
C ARG A 248 -12.07 7.66 -8.53
N HIS A 249 -11.40 6.65 -7.99
CA HIS A 249 -10.01 6.74 -7.56
C HIS A 249 -9.06 7.04 -8.73
N HIS A 250 -9.26 6.37 -9.87
CA HIS A 250 -8.55 6.65 -11.11
C HIS A 250 -8.71 8.11 -11.52
N ARG A 251 -9.93 8.66 -11.52
CA ARG A 251 -10.17 10.07 -11.86
C ARG A 251 -9.40 11.03 -10.95
N VAL A 252 -9.36 10.78 -9.64
CA VAL A 252 -8.63 11.65 -8.70
C VAL A 252 -7.14 11.69 -9.04
N TRP A 253 -6.50 10.53 -9.23
CA TRP A 253 -5.08 10.51 -9.60
C TRP A 253 -4.82 11.04 -11.01
N SER A 254 -5.72 10.81 -11.97
CA SER A 254 -5.61 11.40 -13.31
C SER A 254 -5.69 12.92 -13.29
N GLN A 255 -6.61 13.49 -12.50
CA GLN A 255 -6.74 14.95 -12.34
C GLN A 255 -5.49 15.54 -11.69
N TRP A 256 -4.98 14.90 -10.64
CA TRP A 256 -3.72 15.28 -10.02
C TRP A 256 -2.56 15.26 -11.03
N TYR A 257 -2.45 14.20 -11.83
CA TYR A 257 -1.39 14.07 -12.83
C TYR A 257 -1.49 15.16 -13.91
N GLN A 258 -2.70 15.43 -14.40
CA GLN A 258 -2.93 16.52 -15.36
C GLN A 258 -2.57 17.90 -14.79
N GLN A 259 -2.82 18.13 -13.50
CA GLN A 259 -2.41 19.37 -12.83
C GLN A 259 -0.89 19.49 -12.77
N GLN A 260 -0.20 18.42 -12.38
CA GLN A 260 1.27 18.39 -12.35
C GLN A 260 1.87 18.60 -13.75
N GLU A 261 1.28 18.00 -14.78
CA GLU A 261 1.75 18.15 -16.16
C GLU A 261 1.63 19.60 -16.66
N LYS A 262 0.55 20.29 -16.31
CA LYS A 262 0.39 21.73 -16.61
C LYS A 262 1.49 22.55 -15.94
N LEU A 263 1.77 22.29 -14.66
CA LEU A 263 2.83 22.97 -13.93
C LEU A 263 4.22 22.70 -14.53
N ARG A 264 4.49 21.46 -14.98
CA ARG A 264 5.75 21.11 -15.66
C ARG A 264 5.94 21.91 -16.94
N ILE A 265 4.92 21.95 -17.80
CA ILE A 265 4.97 22.68 -19.08
C ILE A 265 5.17 24.18 -18.84
N GLU A 266 4.49 24.75 -17.86
CA GLU A 266 4.65 26.16 -17.50
C GLU A 266 6.07 26.46 -16.98
N HIS A 267 6.62 25.58 -16.14
CA HIS A 267 7.97 25.69 -15.63
C HIS A 267 9.02 25.62 -16.76
N GLU A 268 8.90 24.67 -17.69
CA GLU A 268 9.76 24.54 -18.87
C GLU A 268 9.73 25.81 -19.74
N LYS A 269 8.54 26.36 -20.00
CA LYS A 269 8.37 27.62 -20.76
C LYS A 269 9.04 28.80 -20.06
N ASN A 270 8.92 28.89 -18.73
CA ASN A 270 9.55 29.96 -17.96
C ASN A 270 11.08 29.85 -17.99
N ILE A 271 11.64 28.63 -17.88
CA ILE A 271 13.09 28.40 -18.06
C ILE A 271 13.54 28.83 -19.45
N GLU A 272 12.79 28.49 -20.50
CA GLU A 272 13.14 28.87 -21.87
C GLU A 272 13.12 30.39 -22.09
N LYS A 273 12.13 31.09 -21.52
CA LYS A 273 12.07 32.56 -21.55
C LYS A 273 13.28 33.19 -20.86
N LEU A 274 13.65 32.70 -19.68
CA LEU A 274 14.82 33.20 -18.95
C LEU A 274 16.13 32.98 -19.74
N LYS A 275 16.29 31.81 -20.39
CA LYS A 275 17.43 31.53 -21.26
C LYS A 275 17.50 32.46 -22.47
N LYS A 276 16.35 32.91 -22.99
CA LYS A 276 16.27 33.88 -24.10
C LYS A 276 16.51 35.32 -23.65
N ALA A 277 16.12 35.69 -22.42
CA ALA A 277 16.29 37.03 -21.88
C ALA A 277 17.70 37.30 -21.31
N GLY A 278 18.45 36.25 -20.96
CA GLY A 278 19.85 36.34 -20.52
C GLY A 278 20.89 36.22 -21.64
N ARG A 279 20.47 36.30 -22.91
CA ARG A 279 21.31 36.44 -24.10
C ARG A 279 21.12 37.84 -24.67
#